data_AF-A0A7W0SHE2-F1
#
_entry.id   AF-A0A7W0SHE2-F1
#
_cell.length_a   1.000
_cell.length_b   1.000
_cell.length_c   1.000
_cell.angle_alpha   90.00
_cell.angle_beta   90.00
_cell.angle_gamma   90.00
#
_symmetry.space_group_name_H-M   'P 1'
#
loop_
_entity.id
_entity.type
_entity.pdbx_description
1 polymer ?
#
loop_
_entity_poly.entity_id
_entity_poly.type
_entity_poly.pdbx_seq_one_letter_code
_entity_poly.pdbx_strand_id
1 'polypeptide(L)'
;GSSVGIAMARDETSLLAAFDVARRYDHRIVVEQAMEGCSEINCSVVGGPGTETRASVCEKPVAWEEFLSFSDKYLRGGKGAEGKGAGMASLERRIPAPISEALTKEVQRNAIAAFEAVDAAGVARIDMFVREATDETWVMEINTVPGSFSFYLWEASGVAFPDLLRSIIDIAIETHAQRSDLMFSFDSEVLAAAKGGKRGG
;
A
#
# COMPACT_ATOMS: atom_id res chain seq x y z
N GLY A 1 2.75 9.83 -4.37
CA GLY A 1 3.34 8.49 -4.52
C GLY A 1 4.82 8.60 -4.86
N SER A 2 5.60 7.58 -4.53
CA SER A 2 7.07 7.52 -4.76
C SER A 2 7.91 8.54 -4.00
N SER A 3 7.42 9.01 -2.84
CA SER A 3 8.08 9.98 -1.94
C SER A 3 8.47 11.34 -2.55
N VAL A 4 8.02 11.63 -3.77
CA VAL A 4 8.25 12.94 -4.42
C VAL A 4 7.37 13.99 -3.74
N GLY A 5 7.98 15.10 -3.34
CA GLY A 5 7.28 16.20 -2.66
C GLY A 5 7.02 15.98 -1.17
N ILE A 6 7.56 14.91 -0.57
CA ILE A 6 7.51 14.66 0.87
C ILE A 6 8.78 15.21 1.52
N ALA A 7 8.63 15.89 2.66
CA ALA A 7 9.77 16.38 3.45
C ALA A 7 9.43 16.38 4.94
N MET A 8 10.43 16.11 5.78
CA MET A 8 10.32 16.23 7.23
C MET A 8 10.71 17.65 7.65
N ALA A 9 9.89 18.28 8.48
CA ALA A 9 10.15 19.60 9.06
C ALA A 9 10.31 19.50 10.58
N ARG A 10 11.32 20.18 11.14
CA ARG A 10 11.61 20.22 12.59
C ARG A 10 11.30 21.57 13.23
N ASP A 11 11.01 22.57 12.41
CA ASP A 11 10.70 23.94 12.81
C ASP A 11 9.81 24.62 11.74
N GLU A 12 9.34 25.82 12.06
CA GLU A 12 8.45 26.60 11.18
C GLU A 12 9.12 26.93 9.83
N THR A 13 10.42 27.21 9.83
CA THR A 13 11.14 27.57 8.60
C THR A 13 11.24 26.39 7.63
N SER A 14 11.60 25.21 8.14
CA SER A 14 11.63 23.97 7.37
C SER A 14 10.25 23.53 6.89
N LEU A 15 9.20 23.80 7.69
CA LEU A 15 7.81 23.54 7.29
C LEU A 15 7.39 24.41 6.09
N LEU A 16 7.67 25.72 6.13
CA LEU A 16 7.36 26.63 5.02
C LEU A 16 8.10 26.24 3.74
N ALA A 17 9.38 25.85 3.86
CA ALA A 17 10.16 25.36 2.73
C ALA A 17 9.58 24.06 2.13
N ALA A 18 9.19 23.10 2.97
CA ALA A 18 8.53 21.86 2.55
C ALA A 18 7.21 22.14 1.84
N PHE A 19 6.40 23.06 2.37
CA PHE A 19 5.14 23.47 1.78
C PHE A 19 5.31 24.07 0.37
N ASP A 20 6.32 24.91 0.18
CA ASP A 20 6.62 25.53 -1.12
C ASP A 20 6.97 24.52 -2.23
N VAL A 21 7.52 23.37 -1.83
CA VAL A 21 7.78 22.24 -2.72
C VAL A 21 6.50 21.45 -2.95
N ALA A 22 5.81 21.04 -1.87
CA ALA A 22 4.61 20.21 -1.93
C ALA A 22 3.48 20.82 -2.80
N ARG A 23 3.26 22.15 -2.69
CA ARG A 23 2.23 22.87 -3.45
C ARG A 23 2.43 22.87 -4.97
N ARG A 24 3.60 22.44 -5.45
CA ARG A 24 3.86 22.27 -6.89
C ARG A 24 3.34 20.95 -7.42
N TYR A 25 3.11 19.97 -6.54
CA TYR A 25 2.68 18.62 -6.89
C TYR A 25 1.18 18.43 -6.68
N ASP A 26 0.58 19.07 -5.68
CA ASP A 26 -0.84 18.96 -5.42
C ASP A 26 -1.42 20.24 -4.80
N HIS A 27 -2.72 20.44 -5.01
CA HIS A 27 -3.55 21.48 -4.41
C HIS A 27 -4.02 21.12 -2.99
N ARG A 28 -3.94 19.84 -2.61
CA ARG A 28 -4.19 19.36 -1.25
C ARG A 28 -2.90 18.85 -0.65
N ILE A 29 -2.56 19.38 0.52
CA ILE A 29 -1.35 19.02 1.26
C ILE A 29 -1.80 18.52 2.63
N VAL A 30 -1.25 17.37 3.04
CA VAL A 30 -1.44 16.82 4.37
C VAL A 30 -0.18 17.10 5.19
N VAL A 31 -0.37 17.56 6.42
CA VAL A 31 0.70 17.77 7.40
C VAL A 31 0.43 16.86 8.58
N GLU A 32 1.38 16.00 8.91
CA GLU A 32 1.23 14.96 9.93
C GLU A 32 2.37 15.03 10.94
N GLN A 33 2.10 14.52 12.13
CA GLN A 33 3.15 14.37 13.13
C GLN A 33 4.17 13.32 12.65
N ALA A 34 5.47 13.65 12.72
CA ALA A 34 6.52 12.71 12.38
C ALA A 34 6.50 11.50 13.33
N MET A 35 6.49 10.30 12.76
CA MET A 35 6.46 9.04 13.51
C MET A 35 7.88 8.61 13.91
N GLU A 36 8.42 9.24 14.95
CA GLU A 36 9.75 8.93 15.47
C GLU A 36 9.78 7.62 16.29
N GLY A 37 10.88 6.87 16.17
CA GLY A 37 11.10 5.61 16.88
C GLY A 37 10.21 4.46 16.38
N CYS A 38 9.66 4.58 15.17
CA CYS A 38 8.94 3.51 14.48
C CYS A 38 9.79 2.95 13.34
N SER A 39 9.54 1.69 12.99
CA SER A 39 10.02 1.07 11.75
C SER A 39 8.90 0.98 10.73
N GLU A 40 9.24 1.05 9.45
CA GLU A 40 8.31 0.73 8.37
C GLU A 40 8.19 -0.79 8.24
N ILE A 41 6.95 -1.30 8.23
CA ILE A 41 6.61 -2.70 7.99
C ILE A 41 5.48 -2.75 6.96
N ASN A 42 5.69 -3.53 5.91
CA ASN A 42 4.78 -3.62 4.78
C ASN A 42 4.15 -5.02 4.72
N CYS A 43 2.86 -5.08 4.37
CA CYS A 43 2.12 -6.34 4.23
C CYS A 43 1.23 -6.27 2.99
N SER A 44 1.25 -7.29 2.14
CA SER A 44 0.33 -7.35 0.99
C SER A 44 -0.94 -8.08 1.36
N VAL A 45 -2.07 -7.58 0.88
CA VAL A 45 -3.40 -8.17 1.07
C VAL A 45 -3.98 -8.48 -0.30
N VAL A 46 -4.56 -9.68 -0.44
CA VAL A 46 -5.35 -10.10 -1.60
C VAL A 46 -6.75 -10.44 -1.12
N GLY A 47 -7.77 -9.98 -1.83
CA GLY A 47 -9.16 -10.19 -1.43
C GLY A 47 -10.15 -9.53 -2.38
N GLY A 48 -11.42 -9.92 -2.26
CA GLY A 48 -12.50 -9.37 -3.07
C GLY A 48 -13.63 -10.37 -3.24
N PRO A 49 -14.61 -10.06 -4.11
CA PRO A 49 -15.72 -10.95 -4.40
C PRO A 49 -15.29 -12.40 -4.66
N GLY A 50 -15.91 -13.34 -3.95
CA GLY A 50 -15.65 -14.78 -4.10
C GLY A 50 -14.28 -15.27 -3.60
N THR A 51 -13.44 -14.38 -3.04
CA THR A 51 -12.10 -14.71 -2.55
C THR A 51 -11.92 -14.26 -1.10
N GLU A 52 -11.54 -15.18 -0.22
CA GLU A 52 -11.20 -14.86 1.17
C GLU A 52 -10.05 -13.84 1.21
N THR A 53 -10.24 -12.78 2.00
CA THR A 53 -9.21 -11.77 2.25
C THR A 53 -8.06 -12.39 3.04
N ARG A 54 -6.85 -12.34 2.49
CA ARG A 54 -5.65 -12.90 3.11
C ARG A 54 -4.51 -11.90 3.09
N ALA A 55 -3.68 -11.96 4.13
CA ALA A 55 -2.45 -11.19 4.23
C ALA A 55 -1.22 -12.07 3.95
N SER A 56 -0.21 -11.51 3.31
CA SER A 56 1.10 -12.13 3.13
C SER A 56 1.94 -12.08 4.41
N VAL A 57 3.13 -12.70 4.39
CA VAL A 57 4.20 -12.36 5.33
C VAL A 57 4.53 -10.87 5.28
N CYS A 58 5.08 -10.34 6.38
CA CYS A 58 5.49 -8.95 6.48
C CYS A 58 6.90 -8.74 5.92
N GLU A 59 7.18 -7.53 5.45
CA GLU A 59 8.50 -7.07 5.01
C GLU A 59 8.94 -5.87 5.86
N LYS A 60 10.24 -5.81 6.19
CA LYS A 60 10.88 -4.60 6.69
C LYS A 60 11.81 -4.05 5.58
N PRO A 61 11.48 -2.91 4.97
CA PRO A 61 12.42 -2.21 4.08
C PRO A 61 13.66 -1.77 4.87
N VAL A 62 14.85 -1.95 4.30
CA VAL A 62 16.10 -1.44 4.91
C VAL A 62 16.26 0.02 4.48
N ALA A 63 16.39 0.92 5.45
CA ALA A 63 16.56 2.35 5.18
C ALA A 63 17.92 2.60 4.50
N TRP A 64 17.96 3.57 3.58
CA TRP A 64 19.17 3.97 2.86
C TRP A 64 20.31 4.41 3.80
N GLU A 65 19.97 4.88 5.00
CA GLU A 65 20.90 5.32 6.05
C GLU A 65 21.61 4.15 6.75
N GLU A 66 20.97 2.98 6.88
CA GLU A 66 21.64 1.74 7.34
C GLU A 66 22.66 1.24 6.29
N PHE A 67 22.56 1.71 5.03
CA PHE A 67 23.49 1.36 3.95
C PHE A 67 24.77 2.22 3.92
N LEU A 68 24.88 3.30 4.72
CA LEU A 68 26.13 4.05 4.86
C LEU A 68 27.22 3.26 5.62
N SER A 69 26.92 2.08 6.18
CA SER A 69 27.94 1.13 6.61
C SER A 69 28.41 0.18 5.49
N PHE A 70 27.89 0.31 4.26
CA PHE A 70 28.25 -0.54 3.11
C PHE A 70 29.49 -0.05 2.35
N SER A 71 29.98 1.18 2.60
CA SER A 71 31.30 1.61 2.13
C SER A 71 32.42 0.65 2.56
N ASP A 72 32.24 -0.06 3.68
CA ASP A 72 33.15 -1.10 4.16
C ASP A 72 33.11 -2.40 3.32
N LYS A 73 32.02 -2.67 2.57
CA LYS A 73 31.93 -3.83 1.68
C LYS A 73 32.54 -3.56 0.31
N TYR A 74 32.37 -2.37 -0.26
CA TYR A 74 32.98 -2.02 -1.55
C TYR A 74 34.50 -1.79 -1.50
N LEU A 75 35.03 -1.39 -0.34
CA LEU A 75 36.49 -1.35 -0.14
C LEU A 75 37.12 -2.75 0.02
N ARG A 76 36.31 -3.82 0.15
CA ARG A 76 36.77 -5.22 0.28
C ARG A 76 36.36 -6.16 -0.85
N GLY A 77 35.58 -5.71 -1.84
CA GLY A 77 35.03 -6.55 -2.92
C GLY A 77 35.51 -6.16 -4.31
N GLY A 78 36.82 -6.17 -4.53
CA GLY A 78 37.39 -5.92 -5.86
C GLY A 78 37.05 -7.02 -6.87
N LYS A 79 36.65 -6.58 -8.07
CA LYS A 79 36.68 -7.28 -9.37
C LYS A 79 35.75 -8.49 -9.56
N GLY A 80 34.72 -8.27 -10.39
CA GLY A 80 34.22 -9.26 -11.35
C GLY A 80 32.83 -9.80 -11.06
N ALA A 81 31.81 -9.27 -11.74
CA ALA A 81 30.66 -10.02 -12.24
C ALA A 81 29.83 -9.12 -13.16
N GLU A 82 29.99 -9.32 -14.46
CA GLU A 82 29.02 -8.92 -15.48
C GLU A 82 27.74 -9.76 -15.31
N GLY A 83 26.58 -9.13 -15.37
CA GLY A 83 25.32 -9.83 -15.66
C GLY A 83 24.14 -9.51 -14.74
N LYS A 84 23.05 -9.09 -15.39
CA LYS A 84 21.63 -9.06 -14.97
C LYS A 84 21.12 -7.75 -14.34
N GLY A 85 20.44 -6.99 -15.20
CA GLY A 85 19.23 -6.21 -14.91
C GLY A 85 19.19 -5.45 -13.59
N ALA A 86 19.72 -4.23 -13.59
CA ALA A 86 19.47 -3.25 -12.54
C ALA A 86 18.03 -2.73 -12.64
N GLY A 87 17.06 -3.51 -12.18
CA GLY A 87 15.67 -3.09 -11.96
C GLY A 87 15.33 -3.20 -10.49
N MET A 88 15.10 -2.07 -9.80
CA MET A 88 14.58 -1.96 -8.41
C MET A 88 15.18 -2.88 -7.32
N ALA A 89 16.29 -3.56 -7.59
CA ALA A 89 16.83 -4.67 -6.79
C ALA A 89 17.85 -4.24 -5.73
N SER A 90 18.00 -2.93 -5.48
CA SER A 90 19.04 -2.42 -4.56
C SER A 90 18.51 -1.86 -3.25
N LEU A 91 17.23 -2.06 -2.92
CA LEU A 91 16.78 -1.93 -1.54
C LEU A 91 16.87 -3.32 -0.93
N GLU A 92 17.86 -3.54 -0.05
CA GLU A 92 17.84 -4.72 0.80
C GLU A 92 16.51 -4.72 1.56
N ARG A 93 15.82 -5.86 1.57
CA ARG A 93 14.52 -6.05 2.21
C ARG A 93 14.61 -7.27 3.09
N ARG A 94 14.07 -7.21 4.29
CA ARG A 94 14.04 -8.38 5.19
C ARG A 94 12.65 -9.01 5.11
N ILE A 95 12.62 -10.21 4.55
CA ILE A 95 11.40 -10.98 4.28
C ILE A 95 11.61 -12.41 4.76
N PRO A 96 10.83 -12.90 5.74
CA PRO A 96 9.89 -12.14 6.56
C PRO A 96 10.56 -11.03 7.40
N ALA A 97 9.77 -10.03 7.80
CA ALA A 97 10.22 -8.97 8.70
C ALA A 97 10.71 -9.55 10.04
N PRO A 98 11.84 -9.07 10.59
CA PRO A 98 12.41 -9.60 11.83
C PRO A 98 11.71 -9.02 13.08
N ILE A 99 10.40 -9.21 13.18
CA ILE A 99 9.55 -8.78 14.30
C ILE A 99 8.96 -10.00 15.02
N SER A 100 8.35 -9.80 16.20
CA SER A 100 7.73 -10.89 16.94
C SER A 100 6.57 -11.51 16.16
N GLU A 101 6.25 -12.78 16.43
CA GLU A 101 5.09 -13.44 15.81
C GLU A 101 3.77 -12.75 16.20
N ALA A 102 3.67 -12.28 17.44
CA ALA A 102 2.50 -11.52 17.92
C ALA A 102 2.32 -10.22 17.11
N LEU A 103 3.41 -9.48 16.91
CA LEU A 103 3.39 -8.24 16.13
C LEU A 103 3.12 -8.51 14.65
N THR A 104 3.65 -9.61 14.10
CA THR A 104 3.35 -10.03 12.72
C THR A 104 1.85 -10.25 12.53
N LYS A 105 1.20 -10.96 13.46
CA LYS A 105 -0.25 -11.20 13.43
C LYS A 105 -1.05 -9.90 13.55
N GLU A 106 -0.60 -8.98 14.39
CA GLU A 106 -1.23 -7.67 14.56
C GLU A 106 -1.13 -6.82 13.29
N VAL A 107 0.05 -6.76 12.66
CA VAL A 107 0.27 -6.09 11.38
C VAL A 107 -0.61 -6.69 10.28
N GLN A 108 -0.69 -8.02 10.17
CA GLN A 108 -1.55 -8.69 9.20
C GLN A 108 -3.04 -8.40 9.44
N ARG A 109 -3.48 -8.43 10.70
CA ARG A 109 -4.86 -8.09 11.09
C ARG A 109 -5.22 -6.67 10.70
N ASN A 110 -4.35 -5.71 10.99
CA ASN A 110 -4.57 -4.30 10.68
C ASN A 110 -4.46 -4.03 9.18
N ALA A 111 -3.61 -4.76 8.44
CA ALA A 111 -3.56 -4.70 6.98
C ALA A 111 -4.88 -5.14 6.33
N ILE A 112 -5.45 -6.27 6.78
CA ILE A 112 -6.75 -6.75 6.32
C ILE A 112 -7.85 -5.73 6.63
N ALA A 113 -7.88 -5.22 7.88
CA ALA A 113 -8.86 -4.21 8.27
C ALA A 113 -8.76 -2.93 7.43
N ALA A 114 -7.54 -2.47 7.11
CA ALA A 114 -7.32 -1.31 6.26
C ALA A 114 -7.78 -1.54 4.82
N PHE A 115 -7.50 -2.72 4.26
CA PHE A 115 -7.93 -3.13 2.92
C PHE A 115 -9.46 -3.14 2.81
N GLU A 116 -10.14 -3.73 3.80
CA GLU A 116 -11.60 -3.81 3.84
C GLU A 116 -12.26 -2.45 4.11
N ALA A 117 -11.64 -1.59 4.94
CA ALA A 117 -12.17 -0.27 5.27
C ALA A 117 -12.29 0.67 4.06
N VAL A 118 -11.49 0.44 3.00
CA VAL A 118 -11.54 1.21 1.76
C VAL A 118 -12.25 0.48 0.61
N ASP A 119 -12.92 -0.65 0.90
CA ASP A 119 -13.60 -1.50 -0.09
C ASP A 119 -12.66 -1.88 -1.26
N ALA A 120 -11.39 -2.20 -0.94
CA ALA A 120 -10.43 -2.62 -1.94
C ALA A 120 -10.76 -4.02 -2.49
N ALA A 121 -10.38 -4.25 -3.75
CA ALA A 121 -10.49 -5.55 -4.40
C ALA A 121 -9.23 -5.82 -5.26
N GLY A 122 -8.85 -7.08 -5.35
CA GLY A 122 -7.65 -7.52 -6.04
C GLY A 122 -6.48 -7.63 -5.07
N VAL A 123 -5.44 -6.83 -5.26
CA VAL A 123 -4.23 -6.85 -4.42
C VAL A 123 -3.82 -5.44 -4.03
N ALA A 124 -3.44 -5.24 -2.77
CA ALA A 124 -2.83 -4.01 -2.31
C ALA A 124 -1.60 -4.32 -1.44
N ARG A 125 -0.73 -3.32 -1.27
CA ARG A 125 0.29 -3.32 -0.22
C ARG A 125 -0.07 -2.25 0.81
N ILE A 126 -0.15 -2.67 2.06
CA ILE A 126 -0.42 -1.79 3.20
C ILE A 126 0.91 -1.52 3.88
N ASP A 127 1.29 -0.25 3.90
CA ASP A 127 2.53 0.20 4.51
C ASP A 127 2.19 0.77 5.89
N MET A 128 2.91 0.34 6.90
CA MET A 128 2.61 0.67 8.30
C MET A 128 3.86 1.13 9.04
N PHE A 129 3.66 2.07 9.95
CA PHE A 129 4.60 2.31 11.04
C PHE A 129 4.35 1.33 12.17
N VAL A 130 5.43 0.78 12.72
CA VAL A 130 5.40 -0.16 13.84
C VAL A 130 6.37 0.28 14.93
N ARG A 131 5.87 0.37 16.17
CA ARG A 131 6.69 0.61 17.35
C ARG A 131 6.89 -0.71 18.11
N GLU A 132 8.01 -1.38 17.81
CA GLU A 132 8.33 -2.72 18.34
C GLU A 132 8.37 -2.77 19.89
N ALA A 133 8.65 -1.65 20.57
CA ALA A 133 8.69 -1.60 22.03
C ALA A 133 7.30 -1.66 22.69
N THR A 134 6.24 -1.30 21.98
CA THR A 134 4.85 -1.24 22.49
C THR A 134 3.89 -2.13 21.69
N ASP A 135 4.37 -2.78 20.63
CA ASP A 135 3.57 -3.50 19.63
C ASP A 135 2.48 -2.64 18.96
N GLU A 136 2.60 -1.30 19.01
CA GLU A 136 1.65 -0.41 18.36
C GLU A 136 1.94 -0.30 16.85
N THR A 137 0.87 -0.24 16.06
CA THR A 137 0.93 -0.14 14.59
C THR A 137 0.02 0.97 14.08
N TRP A 138 0.47 1.70 13.06
CA TRP A 138 -0.31 2.74 12.37
C TRP A 138 -0.22 2.54 10.87
N VAL A 139 -1.36 2.56 10.18
CA VAL A 139 -1.41 2.55 8.71
C VAL A 139 -0.91 3.88 8.17
N MET A 140 0.09 3.83 7.29
CA MET A 140 0.58 5.01 6.56
C MET A 140 -0.18 5.19 5.27
N GLU A 141 -0.08 4.21 4.38
CA GLU A 141 -0.66 4.29 3.04
C GLU A 141 -1.11 2.93 2.54
N ILE A 142 -2.06 2.97 1.61
CA ILE A 142 -2.59 1.81 0.91
C ILE A 142 -2.19 1.95 -0.56
N ASN A 143 -1.27 1.10 -1.01
CA ASN A 143 -0.87 1.01 -2.40
C ASN A 143 -1.79 0.02 -3.14
N THR A 144 -2.83 0.54 -3.79
CA THR A 144 -3.86 -0.26 -4.49
C THR A 144 -3.39 -0.92 -5.79
N VAL A 145 -2.26 -0.48 -6.34
CA VAL A 145 -1.56 -1.15 -7.45
C VAL A 145 -0.07 -1.17 -7.11
N PRO A 146 0.34 -2.07 -6.19
CA PRO A 146 1.73 -2.10 -5.76
C PRO A 146 2.63 -2.61 -6.90
N GLY A 147 3.90 -2.16 -6.89
CA GLY A 147 4.88 -2.57 -7.89
C GLY A 147 4.98 -4.10 -7.98
N SER A 148 4.87 -4.63 -9.19
CA SER A 148 4.85 -6.09 -9.47
C SER A 148 3.84 -6.87 -8.61
N PHE A 149 2.73 -6.25 -8.20
CA PHE A 149 1.70 -6.84 -7.34
C PHE A 149 2.23 -7.38 -6.00
N SER A 150 3.38 -6.90 -5.54
CA SER A 150 4.05 -7.42 -4.34
C SER A 150 4.26 -8.95 -4.35
N PHE A 151 4.44 -9.55 -5.53
CA PHE A 151 4.50 -11.03 -5.68
C PHE A 151 5.54 -11.68 -4.77
N TYR A 152 6.64 -11.00 -4.49
CA TYR A 152 7.74 -11.48 -3.66
C TYR A 152 7.31 -11.73 -2.20
N LEU A 153 6.30 -11.00 -1.68
CA LEU A 153 5.71 -11.27 -0.36
C LEU A 153 4.85 -12.54 -0.40
N TRP A 154 4.13 -12.74 -1.50
CA TRP A 154 3.28 -13.90 -1.72
C TRP A 154 4.10 -15.18 -1.92
N GLU A 155 5.20 -15.12 -2.67
CA GLU A 155 6.14 -16.24 -2.83
C GLU A 155 6.74 -16.65 -1.49
N ALA A 156 7.16 -15.68 -0.66
CA ALA A 156 7.62 -15.93 0.70
C ALA A 156 6.51 -16.46 1.63
N SER A 157 5.24 -16.25 1.25
CA SER A 157 4.06 -16.84 1.91
C SER A 157 3.65 -18.19 1.32
N GLY A 158 4.41 -18.74 0.37
CA GLY A 158 4.14 -20.02 -0.29
C GLY A 158 3.15 -19.96 -1.45
N VAL A 159 2.80 -18.77 -1.95
CA VAL A 159 1.91 -18.58 -3.11
C VAL A 159 2.76 -18.23 -4.34
N ALA A 160 2.74 -19.09 -5.34
CA ALA A 160 3.47 -18.83 -6.58
C ALA A 160 2.85 -17.68 -7.37
N PHE A 161 3.68 -16.90 -8.07
CA PHE A 161 3.21 -15.75 -8.86
C PHE A 161 2.07 -16.07 -9.85
N PRO A 162 2.09 -17.19 -10.61
CA PRO A 162 0.97 -17.54 -11.49
C PRO A 162 -0.36 -17.73 -10.75
N ASP A 163 -0.33 -18.28 -9.54
CA ASP A 163 -1.53 -18.51 -8.73
C ASP A 163 -2.07 -17.19 -8.15
N LEU A 164 -1.17 -16.31 -7.70
CA LEU A 164 -1.52 -14.94 -7.32
C LEU A 164 -2.19 -14.20 -8.49
N LEU A 165 -1.58 -14.25 -9.67
CA LEU A 165 -2.09 -13.57 -10.85
C LEU A 165 -3.46 -14.11 -11.26
N ARG A 166 -3.65 -15.44 -11.21
CA ARG A 166 -4.95 -16.07 -11.46
C ARG A 166 -6.00 -15.56 -10.47
N SER A 167 -5.68 -15.55 -9.18
CA SER A 167 -6.60 -15.03 -8.14
C SER A 167 -7.00 -13.58 -8.40
N ILE A 168 -6.06 -12.70 -8.77
CA ILE A 168 -6.37 -11.30 -9.10
C ILE A 168 -7.27 -11.19 -10.33
N ILE A 169 -7.04 -12.01 -11.36
CA ILE A 169 -7.88 -12.05 -12.56
C ILE A 169 -9.31 -12.50 -12.22
N ASP A 170 -9.45 -13.56 -11.43
CA ASP A 170 -10.75 -14.09 -11.04
C ASP A 170 -11.54 -13.06 -10.21
N ILE A 171 -10.89 -12.39 -9.25
CA ILE A 171 -11.48 -11.28 -8.49
C ILE A 171 -11.93 -10.16 -9.43
N ALA A 172 -11.12 -9.78 -10.43
CA ALA A 172 -11.45 -8.72 -11.36
C ALA A 172 -12.68 -9.07 -12.23
N ILE A 173 -12.79 -10.32 -12.68
CA ILE A 173 -13.96 -10.81 -13.44
C ILE A 173 -15.23 -10.74 -12.58
N GLU A 174 -15.17 -11.26 -11.35
CA GLU A 174 -16.33 -11.26 -10.44
C GLU A 174 -16.74 -9.83 -10.06
N THR A 175 -15.77 -8.96 -9.75
CA THR A 175 -16.01 -7.54 -9.46
C THR A 175 -16.69 -6.85 -10.65
N HIS A 176 -16.27 -7.17 -11.88
CA HIS A 176 -16.89 -6.63 -13.08
C HIS A 176 -18.32 -7.13 -13.28
N ALA A 177 -18.59 -8.41 -13.02
CA ALA A 177 -19.92 -8.98 -13.10
C ALA A 177 -20.88 -8.30 -12.11
N GLN A 178 -20.50 -8.21 -10.83
CA GLN A 178 -21.31 -7.55 -9.80
C GLN A 178 -21.60 -6.08 -10.15
N ARG A 179 -20.60 -5.35 -10.65
CA ARG A 179 -20.78 -3.95 -11.05
C ARG A 179 -21.71 -3.81 -12.25
N SER A 180 -21.70 -4.76 -13.18
CA SER A 180 -22.54 -4.74 -14.37
C SER A 180 -24.01 -5.05 -14.06
N ASP A 181 -24.27 -5.78 -12.98
CA ASP A 181 -25.62 -6.07 -12.48
C ASP A 181 -26.26 -4.90 -11.69
N LEU A 182 -25.48 -3.86 -11.37
CA LEU A 182 -26.01 -2.68 -10.67
C LEU A 182 -26.94 -1.88 -11.59
N MET A 183 -28.10 -1.51 -11.05
CA MET A 183 -29.05 -0.64 -11.73
C MET A 183 -28.66 0.83 -11.51
N PHE A 184 -28.24 1.51 -12.57
CA PHE A 184 -27.83 2.92 -12.54
C PHE A 184 -28.96 3.93 -12.82
N SER A 185 -30.09 3.45 -13.33
CA SER A 185 -31.28 4.25 -13.62
C SER A 185 -32.52 3.58 -13.06
N PHE A 186 -33.22 4.28 -12.18
CA PHE A 186 -34.53 3.86 -11.69
C PHE A 186 -35.60 4.73 -12.34
N ASP A 187 -36.24 4.22 -13.40
CA ASP A 187 -37.43 4.87 -13.95
C ASP A 187 -38.64 4.55 -13.06
N SER A 188 -39.00 5.52 -12.22
CA SER A 188 -40.20 5.44 -11.39
C SER A 188 -41.37 6.14 -12.06
N GLU A 189 -42.45 5.41 -12.30
CA GLU A 189 -43.73 5.98 -12.75
C GLU A 189 -44.26 7.04 -11.77
N VAL A 190 -43.90 6.97 -10.48
CA VAL A 190 -44.29 7.95 -9.44
C VAL A 190 -43.59 9.30 -9.65
N LEU A 191 -42.32 9.30 -10.06
CA LEU A 191 -41.57 10.53 -10.39
C LEU A 191 -42.03 11.13 -11.73
N ALA A 192 -42.44 10.29 -12.69
CA ALA A 192 -43.04 10.74 -13.94
C ALA A 192 -44.42 11.40 -13.69
N ALA A 193 -45.25 10.82 -12.81
CA ALA A 193 -46.54 11.38 -12.42
C ALA A 193 -46.40 12.73 -11.68
N ALA A 194 -45.36 12.91 -10.85
CA ALA A 194 -45.10 14.17 -10.15
C ALA A 194 -44.71 15.33 -11.10
N LYS A 195 -44.11 15.06 -12.26
CA LYS A 195 -43.82 16.08 -13.29
C LYS A 195 -45.03 16.45 -14.16
N GLY A 196 -46.12 15.68 -14.08
CA GLY A 196 -47.36 15.90 -14.85
C GLY A 196 -48.37 16.88 -14.22
N GLY A 197 -48.07 17.45 -13.05
CA GLY A 197 -48.93 18.45 -12.40
C GLY A 197 -49.02 19.74 -13.22
N LYS A 198 -50.15 19.94 -13.91
CA LYS A 198 -50.49 21.20 -14.59
C LYS A 198 -50.29 22.38 -13.62
N ARG A 199 -49.49 23.38 -14.05
CA ARG A 199 -49.53 24.73 -13.47
C ARG A 199 -50.95 25.27 -13.66
N GLY A 200 -51.74 25.27 -12.59
CA GLY A 200 -53.00 26.02 -12.53
C GLY A 200 -52.69 27.51 -12.49
N GLY A 201 -53.34 28.27 -13.36
CA GLY A 201 -53.37 29.73 -13.33
C GLY A 201 -54.43 30.28 -12.38
#